data_AF-A0AAD9P3R4-F1
#
_entry.id   AF-A0AAD9P3R4-F1
#
_cell.length_a   1.000
_cell.length_b   1.000
_cell.length_c   1.000
_cell.angle_alpha   90.00
_cell.angle_beta   90.00
_cell.angle_gamma   90.00
#
_symmetry.space_group_name_H-M   'P 1'
#
loop_
_entity.id
_entity.type
_entity.pdbx_description
1 polymer ?
#
loop_
_entity_poly.entity_id
_entity_poly.type
_entity_poly.pdbx_seq_one_letter_code
_entity_poly.pdbx_strand_id
1 'polypeptide(L)'
;MCRPSVSQQAAPPQYIQIMKRCWSEQPQMRPDYEQLNVEFNELNKGKKTNIVDTMFKMLEKYSNNLEEIVRDRTIALEEEKKKTENLLTQMLPLSVAQSLLMGQPVEPESFDDVTIYFSDIVGFTSISAMSTPIQVVNLLNDLYTMFDATIDDYDVYKVETIGDAYMVSSGLPTRNGHRHAAEISTMALDLLSQCGQFTIRHMPDMPLRLRIGLHTGPCVTGVVGLRMPRYCLFGDTVNTASRMESTGASFRIHISESTKNKLDIIGGYHVMCRGEVELKGKGLARTYWLTGKEGFTKPLPVPPELGNGQHTEAPVTPKLASNSTNAVTTAGATTPTTTPTTTTTPTTKTTPNGSKNNSKGVKGHTTNRL
;
A
#
# COMPACT_ATOMS: atom_id res chain seq x y z
N MET A 1 -60.89 -3.10 -31.79
CA MET A 1 -59.74 -3.10 -32.73
C MET A 1 -59.69 -1.78 -33.46
N CYS A 2 -58.84 -0.86 -33.03
CA CYS A 2 -58.63 0.42 -33.71
C CYS A 2 -57.78 0.20 -34.96
N ARG A 3 -58.40 0.18 -36.14
CA ARG A 3 -57.66 0.22 -37.42
C ARG A 3 -57.47 1.68 -37.81
N PRO A 4 -56.28 2.11 -38.27
CA PRO A 4 -56.07 3.45 -38.77
C PRO A 4 -56.98 3.69 -40.00
N SER A 5 -57.81 4.73 -39.97
CA SER A 5 -58.58 5.14 -41.15
C SER A 5 -57.69 5.97 -42.08
N VAL A 6 -57.30 5.39 -43.21
CA VAL A 6 -56.56 6.12 -44.24
C VAL A 6 -57.58 6.87 -45.11
N SER A 7 -57.55 8.20 -45.09
CA SER A 7 -58.43 9.01 -45.94
C SER A 7 -58.06 8.82 -47.41
N GLN A 8 -59.04 8.85 -48.31
CA GLN A 8 -58.82 8.63 -49.75
C GLN A 8 -57.91 9.69 -50.41
N GLN A 9 -57.64 10.80 -49.72
CA GLN A 9 -56.76 11.88 -50.19
C GLN A 9 -55.35 11.80 -49.58
N ALA A 10 -55.07 10.88 -48.65
CA ALA A 10 -53.79 10.82 -47.94
C ALA A 10 -52.64 10.23 -48.77
N ALA A 11 -52.95 9.43 -49.78
CA ALA A 11 -51.95 8.78 -50.62
C ALA A 11 -52.53 8.42 -52.01
N PRO A 12 -51.69 8.17 -53.03
CA PRO A 12 -52.18 7.71 -54.32
C PRO A 12 -52.97 6.39 -54.17
N PRO A 13 -54.02 6.17 -54.97
CA PRO A 13 -54.98 5.08 -54.80
C PRO A 13 -54.34 3.68 -54.81
N GLN A 14 -53.22 3.53 -55.53
CA GLN A 14 -52.44 2.29 -55.60
C GLN A 14 -51.82 1.91 -54.24
N TYR A 15 -51.28 2.88 -53.48
CA TYR A 15 -50.72 2.62 -52.14
C TYR A 15 -51.80 2.29 -51.12
N ILE A 16 -52.96 2.95 -51.20
CA ILE A 16 -54.11 2.69 -50.32
C ILE A 16 -54.66 1.27 -50.56
N GLN A 17 -54.63 0.77 -51.79
CA GLN A 17 -55.05 -0.59 -52.12
C GLN A 17 -54.11 -1.65 -51.56
N ILE A 18 -52.79 -1.47 -51.67
CA ILE A 18 -51.80 -2.38 -51.07
C ILE A 18 -51.98 -2.43 -49.55
N MET A 19 -52.02 -1.25 -48.93
CA MET A 19 -52.33 -1.07 -47.51
C MET A 19 -53.57 -1.87 -47.08
N LYS A 20 -54.71 -1.69 -47.77
CA LYS A 20 -55.95 -2.43 -47.46
C LYS A 20 -55.81 -3.95 -47.62
N ARG A 21 -55.02 -4.44 -48.57
CA ARG A 21 -54.75 -5.89 -48.76
C ARG A 21 -53.90 -6.46 -47.63
N CYS A 22 -52.91 -5.71 -47.13
CA CYS A 22 -52.09 -6.11 -45.97
C CYS A 22 -52.92 -6.31 -44.70
N TRP A 23 -54.01 -5.56 -44.57
CA TRP A 23 -54.95 -5.65 -43.44
C TRP A 23 -56.17 -6.53 -43.74
N SER A 24 -56.10 -7.41 -44.74
CA SER A 24 -57.18 -8.37 -45.01
C SER A 24 -57.44 -9.27 -43.80
N GLU A 25 -58.72 -9.47 -43.49
CA GLU A 25 -59.14 -10.31 -42.35
C GLU A 25 -58.82 -11.79 -42.56
N GLN A 26 -58.75 -12.20 -43.83
CA GLN A 26 -58.34 -13.53 -44.25
C GLN A 26 -56.81 -13.60 -44.36
N PRO A 27 -56.09 -14.39 -43.54
CA PRO A 27 -54.63 -14.50 -43.59
C PRO A 27 -54.09 -14.87 -44.97
N GLN A 28 -54.78 -15.76 -45.69
CA GLN A 28 -54.42 -16.21 -47.04
C GLN A 28 -54.52 -15.12 -48.12
N MET A 29 -55.25 -14.04 -47.86
CA MET A 29 -55.41 -12.91 -48.79
C MET A 29 -54.42 -11.79 -48.53
N ARG A 30 -53.61 -11.90 -47.46
CA ARG A 30 -52.53 -10.95 -47.20
C ARG A 30 -51.36 -11.30 -48.11
N PRO A 31 -50.84 -10.33 -48.89
CA PRO A 31 -49.64 -10.56 -49.68
C PRO A 31 -48.46 -10.87 -48.76
N ASP A 32 -47.58 -11.76 -49.24
CA ASP A 32 -46.31 -12.03 -48.58
C ASP A 32 -45.32 -10.86 -48.81
N TYR A 33 -44.31 -10.74 -47.96
CA TYR A 33 -43.31 -9.68 -48.01
C TYR A 33 -42.65 -9.59 -49.40
N GLU A 34 -42.31 -10.71 -50.02
CA GLU A 34 -41.70 -10.72 -51.35
C GLU A 34 -42.63 -10.15 -52.43
N GLN A 35 -43.92 -10.53 -52.41
CA GLN A 35 -44.92 -10.03 -53.34
C GLN A 35 -45.15 -8.53 -53.15
N LEU A 36 -45.21 -8.09 -51.90
CA LEU A 36 -45.40 -6.69 -51.54
C LEU A 36 -44.19 -5.84 -51.93
N ASN A 37 -42.98 -6.35 -51.75
CA ASN A 37 -41.73 -5.69 -52.14
C ASN A 37 -41.63 -5.52 -53.66
N VAL A 38 -42.03 -6.53 -54.44
CA VAL A 38 -42.10 -6.43 -55.91
C VAL A 38 -43.13 -5.38 -56.33
N GLU A 39 -44.37 -5.45 -55.84
CA GLU A 39 -45.46 -4.53 -56.18
C GLU A 39 -45.10 -3.07 -55.80
N PHE A 40 -44.47 -2.88 -54.63
CA PHE A 40 -44.00 -1.58 -54.16
C PHE A 40 -42.81 -1.04 -54.98
N ASN A 41 -41.88 -1.90 -55.40
CA ASN A 41 -40.76 -1.52 -56.27
C ASN A 41 -41.24 -1.15 -57.67
N GLU A 42 -42.25 -1.84 -58.21
CA GLU A 42 -42.87 -1.51 -59.49
C GLU A 42 -43.58 -0.16 -59.45
N LEU A 43 -44.32 0.13 -58.38
CA LEU A 43 -44.98 1.42 -58.16
C LEU A 43 -43.99 2.59 -57.99
N ASN A 44 -42.74 2.28 -57.65
CA ASN A 44 -41.65 3.25 -57.50
C ASN A 44 -40.69 3.30 -58.69
N LYS A 45 -40.88 2.49 -59.74
CA LYS A 45 -40.06 2.53 -60.97
C LYS A 45 -40.07 3.94 -61.57
N GLY A 46 -38.93 4.64 -61.44
CA GLY A 46 -38.70 6.00 -61.98
C GLY A 46 -38.60 7.12 -60.95
N LYS A 47 -38.99 6.90 -59.69
CA LYS A 47 -38.69 7.83 -58.58
C LYS A 47 -37.38 7.39 -57.94
N LYS A 48 -36.28 7.99 -58.41
CA LYS A 48 -34.89 7.76 -57.95
C LYS A 48 -34.85 7.39 -56.45
N THR A 49 -34.46 6.17 -56.09
CA THR A 49 -33.73 5.71 -54.86
C THR A 49 -33.76 6.53 -53.53
N ASN A 50 -34.80 7.30 -53.18
CA ASN A 50 -34.50 8.55 -52.44
C ASN A 50 -34.66 8.61 -50.91
N ILE A 51 -35.42 7.77 -50.22
CA ILE A 51 -35.63 7.99 -48.77
C ILE A 51 -35.35 6.74 -47.95
N VAL A 52 -35.98 5.62 -48.29
CA VAL A 52 -35.87 4.40 -47.49
C VAL A 52 -34.47 3.80 -47.57
N ASP A 53 -33.90 3.65 -48.77
CA ASP A 53 -32.52 3.18 -48.96
C ASP A 53 -31.49 4.14 -48.35
N THR A 54 -31.75 5.44 -48.44
CA THR A 54 -30.91 6.48 -47.83
C THR A 54 -30.96 6.37 -46.30
N MET A 55 -32.14 6.14 -45.73
CA MET A 55 -32.32 5.87 -44.30
C MET A 55 -31.64 4.56 -43.87
N PHE A 56 -31.73 3.49 -44.66
CA PHE A 56 -31.04 2.23 -44.35
C PHE A 56 -29.52 2.39 -44.39
N LYS A 57 -28.95 3.01 -45.41
CA LYS A 57 -27.51 3.31 -45.48
C LYS A 57 -27.07 4.24 -44.36
N MET A 58 -27.92 5.19 -43.97
CA MET A 58 -27.65 6.09 -42.86
C MET A 58 -27.68 5.34 -41.52
N LEU A 59 -28.67 4.46 -41.29
CA LEU A 59 -28.76 3.59 -40.12
C LEU A 59 -27.57 2.62 -40.03
N GLU A 60 -27.18 1.99 -41.13
CA GLU A 60 -26.01 1.11 -41.20
C GLU A 60 -24.73 1.87 -40.87
N LYS A 61 -24.54 3.06 -41.47
CA LYS A 61 -23.41 3.94 -41.16
C LYS A 61 -23.40 4.38 -39.69
N TYR A 62 -24.57 4.69 -39.12
CA TYR A 62 -24.67 5.01 -37.70
C TYR A 62 -24.37 3.80 -36.81
N SER A 63 -24.82 2.61 -37.19
CA SER A 63 -24.54 1.37 -36.47
C SER A 63 -23.05 1.08 -36.44
N ASN A 64 -22.39 1.11 -37.60
CA ASN A 64 -20.95 0.85 -37.71
C ASN A 64 -20.12 1.90 -36.95
N ASN A 65 -20.49 3.18 -37.08
CA ASN A 65 -19.82 4.26 -36.34
C ASN A 65 -20.06 4.15 -34.83
N LEU A 66 -21.26 3.74 -34.40
CA LEU A 66 -21.54 3.53 -32.98
C LEU A 66 -20.75 2.34 -32.43
N GLU A 67 -20.64 1.25 -33.20
CA GLU A 67 -19.84 0.09 -32.84
C GLU A 67 -18.36 0.44 -32.72
N GLU A 68 -17.83 1.25 -33.64
CA GLU A 68 -16.46 1.77 -33.57
C GLU A 68 -16.26 2.65 -32.32
N ILE A 69 -17.16 3.59 -32.05
CA ILE A 69 -17.11 4.44 -30.85
C ILE A 69 -17.18 3.60 -29.57
N VAL A 70 -18.07 2.61 -29.52
CA VAL A 70 -18.21 1.70 -28.36
C VAL A 70 -16.92 0.92 -28.19
N ARG A 71 -16.36 0.34 -29.25
CA ARG A 71 -15.10 -0.40 -29.23
C ARG A 71 -13.95 0.46 -28.69
N ASP A 72 -13.79 1.67 -29.21
CA ASP A 72 -12.73 2.58 -28.77
C ASP A 72 -12.91 3.01 -27.32
N ARG A 73 -14.16 3.26 -26.88
CA ARG A 73 -14.47 3.56 -25.48
C ARG A 73 -14.21 2.39 -24.55
N THR A 74 -14.54 1.17 -24.98
CA THR A 74 -14.27 -0.06 -24.21
C THR A 74 -12.77 -0.27 -24.03
N ILE A 75 -11.97 -0.09 -25.08
CA ILE A 75 -10.50 -0.19 -25.01
C ILE A 75 -9.94 0.86 -24.04
N ALA A 76 -10.34 2.12 -24.18
CA ALA A 76 -9.87 3.19 -23.30
C ALA A 76 -10.23 2.94 -21.83
N LEU A 77 -11.45 2.45 -21.56
CA LEU A 77 -11.90 2.09 -20.22
C LEU A 77 -11.08 0.94 -19.63
N GLU A 78 -10.76 -0.08 -20.44
CA GLU A 78 -9.94 -1.21 -20.02
C GLU A 78 -8.51 -0.78 -19.66
N GLU A 79 -7.91 0.10 -20.46
CA GLU A 79 -6.59 0.67 -20.18
C GLU A 79 -6.58 1.51 -18.88
N GLU A 80 -7.60 2.33 -18.68
CA GLU A 80 -7.75 3.15 -17.46
C GLU A 80 -7.99 2.30 -16.22
N LYS A 81 -8.82 1.25 -16.36
CA LYS A 81 -9.07 0.27 -15.30
C LYS A 81 -7.77 -0.46 -14.93
N LYS A 82 -6.99 -0.91 -15.91
CA LYS A 82 -5.70 -1.59 -15.67
C LYS A 82 -4.69 -0.68 -14.96
N LYS A 83 -4.62 0.61 -15.33
CA LYS A 83 -3.76 1.59 -14.62
C LYS A 83 -4.18 1.75 -13.16
N THR A 84 -5.48 1.82 -12.90
CA THR A 84 -6.04 1.93 -11.54
C THR A 84 -5.75 0.68 -10.71
N GLU A 85 -5.92 -0.52 -11.28
CA GLU A 85 -5.61 -1.79 -10.62
C GLU A 85 -4.12 -1.93 -10.30
N ASN A 86 -3.25 -1.56 -11.22
CA ASN A 86 -1.80 -1.59 -11.00
C ASN A 86 -1.39 -0.64 -9.85
N LEU A 87 -1.93 0.57 -9.80
CA LEU A 87 -1.62 1.50 -8.71
C LEU A 87 -2.12 0.98 -7.36
N LEU A 88 -3.30 0.36 -7.33
CA LEU A 88 -3.87 -0.17 -6.10
C LEU A 88 -3.09 -1.37 -5.56
N THR A 89 -2.61 -2.25 -6.45
CA THR A 89 -1.77 -3.40 -6.09
C THR A 89 -0.35 -3.04 -5.70
N GLN A 90 0.14 -1.85 -6.08
CA GLN A 90 1.39 -1.28 -5.55
C GLN A 90 1.25 -0.74 -4.13
N MET A 91 0.04 -0.32 -3.74
CA MET A 91 -0.22 0.30 -2.43
C MET A 91 -0.71 -0.71 -1.38
N LEU A 92 -1.35 -1.79 -1.82
CA LEU A 92 -1.98 -2.78 -0.96
C LEU A 92 -1.70 -4.19 -1.46
N PRO A 93 -1.68 -5.19 -0.57
CA PRO A 93 -1.51 -6.57 -1.00
C PRO A 93 -2.65 -7.00 -1.93
N LEU A 94 -2.34 -7.87 -2.89
CA LEU A 94 -3.25 -8.24 -3.99
C LEU A 94 -4.62 -8.73 -3.50
N SER A 95 -4.67 -9.56 -2.46
CA SER A 95 -5.92 -10.08 -1.88
C SER A 95 -6.80 -8.95 -1.34
N VAL A 96 -6.18 -8.00 -0.62
CA VAL A 96 -6.84 -6.83 -0.05
C VAL A 96 -7.33 -5.89 -1.14
N ALA A 97 -6.48 -5.61 -2.14
CA ALA A 97 -6.85 -4.80 -3.29
C ALA A 97 -8.08 -5.38 -4.00
N GLN A 98 -8.09 -6.68 -4.31
CA GLN A 98 -9.22 -7.34 -4.96
C GLN A 98 -10.53 -7.22 -4.17
N SER A 99 -10.49 -7.42 -2.85
CA SER A 99 -11.67 -7.22 -1.99
C SER A 99 -12.20 -5.79 -2.05
N LEU A 100 -11.30 -4.79 -2.02
CA LEU A 100 -11.69 -3.38 -2.13
C LEU A 100 -12.26 -3.03 -3.51
N LEU A 101 -11.70 -3.58 -4.59
CA LEU A 101 -12.25 -3.42 -5.95
C LEU A 101 -13.68 -3.99 -6.05
N MET A 102 -13.96 -5.08 -5.34
CA MET A 102 -15.30 -5.69 -5.29
C MET A 102 -16.25 -4.96 -4.34
N GLY A 103 -15.81 -3.90 -3.67
CA GLY A 103 -16.60 -3.17 -2.67
C GLY A 103 -16.88 -3.98 -1.41
N GLN A 104 -16.11 -5.04 -1.16
CA GLN A 104 -16.24 -5.88 0.02
C GLN A 104 -15.42 -5.32 1.19
N PRO A 105 -15.93 -5.41 2.43
CA PRO A 105 -15.12 -5.08 3.59
C PRO A 105 -13.94 -6.07 3.71
N VAL A 106 -12.79 -5.54 4.11
CA VAL A 106 -11.60 -6.36 4.39
C VAL A 106 -11.62 -6.70 5.87
N GLU A 107 -12.02 -7.92 6.19
CA GLU A 107 -12.06 -8.40 7.56
C GLU A 107 -10.63 -8.57 8.11
N PRO A 108 -10.40 -8.29 9.41
CA PRO A 108 -9.14 -8.58 10.05
C PRO A 108 -8.83 -10.09 10.02
N GLU A 109 -7.58 -10.43 9.74
CA GLU A 109 -7.14 -11.82 9.64
C GLU A 109 -6.04 -12.13 10.65
N SER A 110 -6.18 -13.26 11.35
CA SER A 110 -5.17 -13.76 12.30
C SER A 110 -4.20 -14.73 11.63
N PHE A 111 -2.93 -14.58 11.94
CA PHE A 111 -1.83 -15.43 11.50
C PHE A 111 -1.11 -15.99 12.72
N ASP A 112 -0.96 -17.31 12.77
CA ASP A 112 -0.37 -17.99 13.93
C ASP A 112 1.16 -17.83 13.99
N ASP A 113 1.80 -17.81 12.83
CA ASP A 113 3.25 -17.69 12.68
C ASP A 113 3.57 -16.76 11.51
N VAL A 114 4.21 -15.63 11.82
CA VAL A 114 4.82 -14.71 10.85
C VAL A 114 6.21 -14.32 11.34
N THR A 115 7.15 -14.09 10.42
CA THR A 115 8.45 -13.51 10.78
C THR A 115 8.50 -12.06 10.34
N ILE A 116 8.79 -11.18 11.28
CA ILE A 116 8.89 -9.74 11.08
C ILE A 116 10.35 -9.32 11.15
N TYR A 117 10.75 -8.55 10.15
CA TYR A 117 12.02 -7.85 10.03
C TYR A 117 11.83 -6.39 10.43
N PHE A 118 12.71 -5.90 11.29
CA PHE A 118 12.93 -4.48 11.52
C PHE A 118 14.41 -4.16 11.28
N SER A 119 14.68 -3.05 10.61
CA SER A 119 16.02 -2.47 10.60
C SER A 119 15.98 -0.98 10.82
N ASP A 120 17.09 -0.47 11.31
CA ASP A 120 17.30 0.94 11.60
C ASP A 120 18.73 1.33 11.26
N ILE A 121 18.94 2.61 10.93
CA ILE A 121 20.25 3.14 10.57
C ILE A 121 20.94 3.62 11.84
N VAL A 122 22.04 2.96 12.20
CA VAL A 122 22.81 3.33 13.39
C VAL A 122 23.46 4.69 13.17
N GLY A 123 23.14 5.64 14.04
CA GLY A 123 23.67 7.01 13.97
C GLY A 123 22.93 7.92 12.99
N PHE A 124 21.74 7.55 12.52
CA PHE A 124 20.95 8.38 11.60
C PHE A 124 20.69 9.79 12.12
N THR A 125 20.47 9.97 13.42
CA THR A 125 20.30 11.30 14.02
C THR A 125 21.54 12.19 13.81
N SER A 126 22.74 11.63 13.91
CA SER A 126 23.99 12.36 13.66
C SER A 126 24.17 12.66 12.18
N ILE A 127 23.90 11.67 11.31
CA ILE A 127 23.95 11.83 9.85
C ILE A 127 23.00 12.95 9.41
N SER A 128 21.74 12.90 9.88
CA SER A 128 20.71 13.89 9.54
C SER A 128 21.02 15.29 10.08
N ALA A 129 21.61 15.40 11.28
CA ALA A 129 22.05 16.68 11.83
C ALA A 129 23.22 17.31 11.04
N MET A 130 24.05 16.50 10.38
CA MET A 130 25.17 16.96 9.54
C MET A 130 24.78 17.17 8.08
N SER A 131 23.53 16.85 7.71
CA SER A 131 23.05 16.87 6.33
C SER A 131 21.99 17.92 6.13
N THR A 132 21.90 18.45 4.91
CA THR A 132 20.73 19.24 4.52
C THR A 132 19.49 18.33 4.39
N PRO A 133 18.27 18.84 4.59
CA PRO A 133 17.06 18.03 4.45
C PRO A 133 16.95 17.31 3.10
N ILE A 134 17.38 17.96 2.01
CA ILE A 134 17.36 17.34 0.67
C ILE A 134 18.35 16.19 0.55
N GLN A 135 19.51 16.28 1.20
CA GLN A 135 20.49 15.19 1.25
C GLN A 135 19.98 14.00 2.05
N VAL A 136 19.26 14.24 3.15
CA VAL A 136 18.64 13.17 3.95
C VAL A 136 17.57 12.43 3.15
N VAL A 137 16.68 13.16 2.46
CA VAL A 137 15.66 12.56 1.60
C VAL A 137 16.30 11.73 0.49
N ASN A 138 17.32 12.28 -0.18
CA ASN A 138 18.06 11.57 -1.23
C ASN A 138 18.75 10.31 -0.71
N LEU A 139 19.36 10.36 0.48
CA LEU A 139 19.97 9.21 1.14
C LEU A 139 18.94 8.10 1.41
N LEU A 140 17.81 8.45 2.03
CA LEU A 140 16.74 7.49 2.32
C LEU A 140 16.17 6.89 1.03
N ASN A 141 15.96 7.72 0.00
CA ASN A 141 15.46 7.24 -1.29
C ASN A 141 16.42 6.26 -1.96
N ASP A 142 17.73 6.54 -1.98
CA ASP A 142 18.71 5.63 -2.54
C ASP A 142 18.76 4.30 -1.77
N LEU A 143 18.73 4.38 -0.44
CA LEU A 143 18.74 3.22 0.43
C LEU A 143 17.50 2.35 0.22
N TYR A 144 16.31 2.96 0.22
CA TYR A 144 15.05 2.24 0.04
C TYR A 144 14.89 1.72 -1.38
N THR A 145 15.42 2.39 -2.40
CA THR A 145 15.44 1.85 -3.77
C THR A 145 16.26 0.56 -3.83
N MET A 146 17.40 0.52 -3.14
CA MET A 146 18.23 -0.68 -3.05
C MET A 146 17.55 -1.79 -2.25
N PHE A 147 16.91 -1.46 -1.13
CA PHE A 147 16.16 -2.43 -0.33
C PHE A 147 14.98 -2.99 -1.11
N ASP A 148 14.18 -2.13 -1.75
CA ASP A 148 13.00 -2.52 -2.53
C ASP A 148 13.40 -3.46 -3.67
N ALA A 149 14.47 -3.16 -4.40
CA ALA A 149 15.00 -4.04 -5.44
C ALA A 149 15.49 -5.40 -4.90
N THR A 150 15.92 -5.47 -3.64
CA THR A 150 16.38 -6.71 -3.01
C THR A 150 15.20 -7.56 -2.53
N ILE A 151 14.17 -6.94 -1.94
CA ILE A 151 13.04 -7.68 -1.38
C ILE A 151 12.14 -8.29 -2.47
N ASP A 152 12.18 -7.75 -3.70
CA ASP A 152 11.43 -8.28 -4.86
C ASP A 152 11.82 -9.74 -5.20
N ASP A 153 13.02 -10.18 -4.80
CA ASP A 153 13.50 -11.56 -5.00
C ASP A 153 13.00 -12.54 -3.92
N TYR A 154 12.27 -12.08 -2.91
CA TYR A 154 11.85 -12.87 -1.75
C TYR A 154 10.33 -12.88 -1.55
N ASP A 155 9.81 -13.93 -0.91
CA ASP A 155 8.39 -14.01 -0.51
C ASP A 155 8.15 -13.18 0.76
N VAL A 156 8.13 -11.86 0.59
CA VAL A 156 8.00 -10.88 1.67
C VAL A 156 7.06 -9.74 1.29
N TYR A 157 6.45 -9.14 2.31
CA TYR A 157 5.58 -7.98 2.20
C TYR A 157 6.18 -6.79 2.93
N LYS A 158 6.38 -5.68 2.21
CA LYS A 158 6.82 -4.41 2.76
C LYS A 158 5.70 -3.76 3.58
N VAL A 159 5.96 -3.54 4.85
CA VAL A 159 5.05 -2.82 5.75
C VAL A 159 5.40 -1.34 5.73
N GLU A 160 4.43 -0.48 6.06
CA GLU A 160 4.70 0.96 6.14
C GLU A 160 5.84 1.28 7.12
N THR A 161 6.79 2.08 6.64
CA THR A 161 7.97 2.51 7.38
C THR A 161 7.72 3.84 8.10
N ILE A 162 8.29 4.00 9.30
CA ILE A 162 8.25 5.26 10.06
C ILE A 162 9.69 5.75 10.22
N GLY A 163 10.01 6.90 9.65
CA GLY A 163 11.36 7.48 9.72
C GLY A 163 12.39 6.70 8.89
N ASP A 164 13.51 6.35 9.51
CA ASP A 164 14.62 5.56 8.97
C ASP A 164 14.48 4.05 9.24
N ALA A 165 13.41 3.64 9.92
CA ALA A 165 13.14 2.24 10.18
C ALA A 165 12.49 1.57 8.96
N TYR A 166 13.04 0.43 8.54
CA TYR A 166 12.51 -0.39 7.44
C TYR A 166 11.86 -1.66 8.00
N MET A 167 10.59 -1.90 7.64
CA MET A 167 9.78 -2.99 8.19
C MET A 167 9.29 -3.90 7.06
N VAL A 168 9.55 -5.20 7.20
CA VAL A 168 9.16 -6.23 6.23
C VAL A 168 8.63 -7.45 6.99
N SER A 169 7.69 -8.18 6.41
CA SER A 169 7.13 -9.38 7.01
C SER A 169 6.99 -10.49 6.00
N SER A 170 7.11 -11.75 6.45
CA SER A 170 6.78 -12.94 5.64
C SER A 170 5.83 -13.85 6.39
N GLY A 171 5.12 -14.72 5.66
CA GLY A 171 4.01 -15.52 6.16
C GLY A 171 2.66 -14.80 6.15
N LEU A 172 2.65 -13.55 5.65
CA LEU A 172 1.49 -12.73 5.36
C LEU A 172 1.76 -11.85 4.14
N PRO A 173 0.74 -11.39 3.39
CA PRO A 173 -0.68 -11.77 3.53
C PRO A 173 -0.94 -13.23 3.14
N THR A 174 -0.02 -13.86 2.41
CA THR A 174 -0.11 -15.27 2.03
C THR A 174 0.74 -16.12 2.99
N ARG A 175 0.13 -17.18 3.54
CA ARG A 175 0.83 -18.12 4.44
C ARG A 175 1.79 -18.99 3.62
N ASN A 176 3.03 -19.14 4.09
CA ASN A 176 4.07 -19.91 3.40
C ASN A 176 4.70 -21.03 4.27
N GLY A 177 4.00 -21.48 5.31
CA GLY A 177 4.42 -22.59 6.17
C GLY A 177 5.49 -22.15 7.16
N HIS A 178 6.64 -22.82 7.20
CA HIS A 178 7.81 -22.38 8.00
C HIS A 178 8.82 -21.55 7.18
N ARG A 179 8.57 -21.37 5.88
CA ARG A 179 9.51 -20.68 4.99
C ARG A 179 9.67 -19.20 5.33
N HIS A 180 8.67 -18.56 5.93
CA HIS A 180 8.74 -17.14 6.33
C HIS A 180 10.02 -16.80 7.12
N ALA A 181 10.48 -17.68 8.00
CA ALA A 181 11.69 -17.45 8.78
C ALA A 181 12.95 -17.47 7.89
N ALA A 182 12.99 -18.39 6.91
CA ALA A 182 14.10 -18.51 5.96
C ALA A 182 14.12 -17.37 4.94
N GLU A 183 12.96 -16.97 4.41
CA GLU A 183 12.82 -15.83 3.50
C GLU A 183 13.39 -14.56 4.14
N ILE A 184 12.87 -14.20 5.32
CA ILE A 184 13.31 -13.02 6.06
C ILE A 184 14.79 -13.10 6.48
N SER A 185 15.25 -14.27 6.94
CA SER A 185 16.64 -14.41 7.40
C SER A 185 17.65 -14.35 6.25
N THR A 186 17.29 -14.89 5.07
CA THR A 186 18.15 -14.81 3.88
C THR A 186 18.15 -13.39 3.32
N MET A 187 16.97 -12.76 3.22
CA MET A 187 16.81 -11.36 2.84
C MET A 187 17.62 -10.43 3.77
N ALA A 188 17.60 -10.67 5.08
CA ALA A 188 18.36 -9.87 6.04
C ALA A 188 19.88 -9.96 5.81
N LEU A 189 20.41 -11.14 5.46
CA LEU A 189 21.83 -11.33 5.11
C LEU A 189 22.18 -10.57 3.82
N ASP A 190 21.28 -10.62 2.83
CA ASP A 190 21.42 -9.92 1.56
C ASP A 190 21.43 -8.40 1.72
N LEU A 191 20.47 -7.85 2.46
CA LEU A 191 20.38 -6.42 2.77
C LEU A 191 21.61 -5.95 3.56
N LEU A 192 22.07 -6.77 4.51
CA LEU A 192 23.27 -6.47 5.30
C LEU A 192 24.52 -6.43 4.42
N SER A 193 24.64 -7.37 3.47
CA SER A 193 25.74 -7.41 2.48
C SER A 193 25.75 -6.16 1.60
N GLN A 194 24.60 -5.78 1.05
CA GLN A 194 24.49 -4.59 0.18
C GLN A 194 24.72 -3.29 0.95
N CYS A 195 24.23 -3.20 2.18
CA CYS A 195 24.51 -2.04 3.04
C CYS A 195 25.99 -1.89 3.37
N GLY A 196 26.73 -3.00 3.50
CA GLY A 196 28.18 -2.96 3.70
C GLY A 196 28.95 -2.30 2.55
N GLN A 197 28.35 -2.24 1.35
CA GLN A 197 28.90 -1.61 0.15
C GLN A 197 28.25 -0.25 -0.16
N PHE A 198 27.24 0.15 0.61
CA PHE A 198 26.49 1.36 0.37
C PHE A 198 27.28 2.60 0.83
N THR A 199 27.50 3.53 -0.09
CA THR A 199 28.21 4.79 0.16
C THR A 199 27.25 5.98 0.16
N ILE A 200 27.30 6.80 1.21
CA ILE A 200 26.49 8.02 1.30
C ILE A 200 27.07 9.07 0.33
N ARG A 201 26.29 9.48 -0.68
CA ARG A 201 26.76 10.40 -1.76
C ARG A 201 27.43 11.68 -1.26
N HIS A 202 26.94 12.26 -0.17
CA HIS A 202 27.44 13.52 0.40
C HIS A 202 28.42 13.31 1.57
N MET A 203 28.63 12.07 2.02
CA MET A 203 29.57 11.68 3.09
C MET A 203 30.20 10.32 2.76
N PRO A 204 31.04 10.22 1.71
CA PRO A 204 31.55 8.93 1.21
C PRO A 204 32.43 8.18 2.22
N ASP A 205 33.08 8.90 3.14
CA ASP A 205 33.96 8.31 4.16
C ASP A 205 33.20 7.74 5.37
N MET A 206 31.90 8.02 5.49
CA MET A 206 31.07 7.53 6.60
C MET A 206 30.33 6.25 6.17
N PRO A 207 30.64 5.09 6.75
CA PRO A 207 29.93 3.85 6.42
C PRO A 207 28.51 3.90 6.98
N LEU A 208 27.53 3.56 6.15
CA LEU A 208 26.16 3.36 6.61
C LEU A 208 26.07 2.03 7.36
N ARG A 209 25.71 2.08 8.65
CA ARG A 209 25.58 0.89 9.49
C ARG A 209 24.12 0.59 9.74
N LEU A 210 23.73 -0.66 9.50
CA LEU A 210 22.40 -1.16 9.88
C LEU A 210 22.48 -1.98 11.15
N ARG A 211 21.42 -1.88 11.95
CA ARG A 211 21.07 -2.87 12.96
C ARG A 211 19.77 -3.54 12.54
N ILE A 212 19.68 -4.86 12.69
CA ILE A 212 18.56 -5.66 12.21
C ILE A 212 18.02 -6.49 13.37
N GLY A 213 16.70 -6.56 13.50
CA GLY A 213 15.97 -7.39 14.46
C GLY A 213 14.92 -8.25 13.80
N LEU A 214 14.94 -9.56 14.11
CA LEU A 214 13.98 -10.54 13.59
C LEU A 214 13.22 -11.21 14.73
N HIS A 215 11.90 -11.27 14.61
CA HIS A 215 11.06 -12.02 15.54
C HIS A 215 9.97 -12.79 14.81
N THR A 216 9.70 -14.00 15.31
CA THR A 216 8.65 -14.87 14.81
C THR A 216 7.58 -15.06 15.88
N GLY A 217 6.31 -14.90 15.51
CA GLY A 217 5.18 -15.11 16.40
C GLY A 217 3.83 -14.79 15.74
N PRO A 218 2.72 -14.89 16.49
CA PRO A 218 1.38 -14.64 15.97
C PRO A 218 1.13 -13.15 15.74
N CYS A 219 0.36 -12.81 14.72
CA CYS A 219 0.01 -11.44 14.37
C CYS A 219 -1.40 -11.36 13.80
N VAL A 220 -2.09 -10.26 14.05
CA VAL A 220 -3.36 -9.94 13.40
C VAL A 220 -3.11 -8.84 12.37
N THR A 221 -3.68 -8.98 11.18
CA THR A 221 -3.59 -7.97 10.12
C THR A 221 -4.95 -7.37 9.84
N GLY A 222 -4.98 -6.15 9.32
CA GLY A 222 -6.22 -5.52 8.91
C GLY A 222 -5.99 -4.22 8.15
N VAL A 223 -7.01 -3.76 7.43
CA VAL A 223 -6.96 -2.49 6.72
C VAL A 223 -7.49 -1.38 7.63
N VAL A 224 -6.67 -0.36 7.86
CA VAL A 224 -7.05 0.81 8.66
C VAL A 224 -7.16 2.04 7.76
N GLY A 225 -8.21 2.82 7.98
CA GLY A 225 -8.46 4.10 7.29
C GLY A 225 -9.40 3.95 6.10
N LEU A 226 -10.36 4.88 6.00
CA LEU A 226 -11.35 4.89 4.90
C LEU A 226 -10.85 5.65 3.66
N ARG A 227 -10.09 6.74 3.86
CA ARG A 227 -9.59 7.58 2.77
C ARG A 227 -8.20 7.17 2.28
N MET A 228 -7.35 6.71 3.19
CA MET A 228 -6.01 6.19 2.92
C MET A 228 -5.94 4.82 3.58
N PRO A 229 -6.44 3.76 2.90
CA PRO A 229 -6.41 2.41 3.43
C PRO A 229 -4.98 1.94 3.57
N ARG A 230 -4.62 1.41 4.74
CA ARG A 230 -3.29 0.91 5.08
C ARG A 230 -3.41 -0.50 5.62
N TYR A 231 -2.68 -1.43 5.01
CA TYR A 231 -2.60 -2.79 5.53
C TYR A 231 -1.60 -2.84 6.69
N CYS A 232 -2.12 -2.98 7.90
CA CYS A 232 -1.37 -2.85 9.14
C CYS A 232 -1.26 -4.19 9.87
N LEU A 233 -0.14 -4.37 10.57
CA LEU A 233 0.12 -5.50 11.44
C LEU A 233 -0.09 -5.08 12.90
N PHE A 234 -0.76 -5.94 13.66
CA PHE A 234 -1.08 -5.74 15.07
C PHE A 234 -0.67 -6.95 15.89
N GLY A 235 -0.25 -6.70 17.12
CA GLY A 235 0.08 -7.73 18.09
C GLY A 235 1.45 -7.53 18.72
N ASP A 236 1.70 -8.32 19.76
CA ASP A 236 2.94 -8.26 20.53
C ASP A 236 4.18 -8.68 19.72
N THR A 237 4.00 -9.46 18.65
CA THR A 237 5.07 -9.85 17.72
C THR A 237 5.73 -8.64 17.07
N VAL A 238 4.95 -7.61 16.67
CA VAL A 238 5.48 -6.36 16.09
C VAL A 238 6.35 -5.62 17.12
N ASN A 239 5.86 -5.50 18.35
CA ASN A 239 6.57 -4.84 19.44
C ASN A 239 7.86 -5.59 19.82
N THR A 240 7.82 -6.92 19.83
CA THR A 240 8.98 -7.75 20.15
C THR A 240 10.02 -7.69 19.02
N ALA A 241 9.60 -7.67 17.75
CA ALA A 241 10.48 -7.47 16.61
C ALA A 241 11.22 -6.12 16.67
N SER A 242 10.50 -5.02 16.96
CA SER A 242 11.09 -3.69 17.19
C SER A 242 12.07 -3.69 18.37
N ARG A 243 11.81 -4.48 19.43
CA ARG A 243 12.77 -4.64 20.54
C ARG A 243 14.00 -5.44 20.14
N MET A 244 13.87 -6.44 19.26
CA MET A 244 15.03 -7.14 18.70
C MET A 244 15.91 -6.18 17.91
N GLU A 245 15.34 -5.27 17.13
CA GLU A 245 16.12 -4.26 16.39
C GLU A 245 16.79 -3.27 17.35
N SER A 246 16.01 -2.64 18.24
CA SER A 246 16.53 -1.56 19.10
C SER A 246 17.56 -2.03 20.13
N THR A 247 17.50 -3.28 20.58
CA THR A 247 18.53 -3.91 21.43
C THR A 247 19.63 -4.62 20.64
N GLY A 248 19.60 -4.54 19.32
CA GLY A 248 20.60 -5.07 18.41
C GLY A 248 21.92 -4.29 18.44
N ALA A 249 22.83 -4.62 17.53
CA ALA A 249 24.14 -3.98 17.40
C ALA A 249 24.45 -3.74 15.92
N SER A 250 25.37 -2.82 15.64
CA SER A 250 25.74 -2.47 14.27
C SER A 250 26.25 -3.69 13.51
N PHE A 251 25.85 -3.76 12.24
CA PHE A 251 26.17 -4.84 11.31
C PHE A 251 25.83 -6.24 11.81
N ARG A 252 24.83 -6.38 12.68
CA ARG A 252 24.38 -7.69 13.19
C ARG A 252 22.89 -7.87 13.01
N ILE A 253 22.51 -9.13 12.81
CA ILE A 253 21.12 -9.58 12.73
C ILE A 253 20.75 -10.24 14.05
N HIS A 254 19.99 -9.53 14.87
CA HIS A 254 19.52 -9.99 16.16
C HIS A 254 18.23 -10.80 16.00
N ILE A 255 18.19 -12.03 16.49
CA ILE A 255 17.02 -12.91 16.36
C ILE A 255 16.54 -13.41 17.72
N SER A 256 15.21 -13.53 17.85
CA SER A 256 14.59 -14.16 19.01
C SER A 256 14.76 -15.68 19.00
N GLU A 257 14.55 -16.30 20.17
CA GLU A 257 14.50 -17.77 20.30
C GLU A 257 13.44 -18.41 19.40
N SER A 258 12.27 -17.79 19.24
CA SER A 258 11.24 -18.28 18.33
C SER A 258 11.69 -18.35 16.87
N THR A 259 12.38 -17.33 16.37
CA THR A 259 12.94 -17.33 15.01
C THR A 259 14.03 -18.39 14.88
N LYS A 260 14.93 -18.48 15.87
CA LYS A 260 15.98 -19.51 15.90
C LYS A 260 15.41 -20.91 15.80
N ASN A 261 14.36 -21.22 16.55
CA ASN A 261 13.72 -22.55 16.51
C ASN A 261 13.15 -22.88 15.12
N LYS A 262 12.59 -21.90 14.40
CA LYS A 262 12.13 -22.11 13.01
C LYS A 262 13.30 -22.33 12.05
N LEU A 263 14.40 -21.59 12.23
CA LEU A 263 15.60 -21.76 11.41
C LEU A 263 16.28 -23.11 11.64
N ASP A 264 16.27 -23.63 12.88
CA ASP A 264 16.80 -24.96 13.19
C ASP A 264 16.03 -26.08 12.46
N ILE A 265 14.70 -25.93 12.35
CA ILE A 265 13.85 -26.88 11.63
C ILE A 265 14.18 -26.89 10.13
N ILE A 266 14.51 -25.72 9.57
CA ILE A 266 14.83 -25.55 8.15
C ILE A 266 16.26 -26.04 7.86
N GLY A 267 17.20 -25.78 8.76
CA GLY A 267 18.62 -26.11 8.62
C GLY A 267 19.41 -25.13 7.74
N GLY A 268 20.74 -25.25 7.79
CA GLY A 268 21.67 -24.47 6.96
C GLY A 268 21.93 -23.02 7.39
N TYR A 269 21.47 -22.59 8.57
CA TYR A 269 21.74 -21.26 9.12
C TYR A 269 22.77 -21.29 10.25
N HIS A 270 23.70 -20.34 10.24
CA HIS A 270 24.69 -20.19 11.30
C HIS A 270 24.20 -19.19 12.33
N VAL A 271 23.98 -19.66 13.56
CA VAL A 271 23.43 -18.87 14.65
C VAL A 271 24.36 -18.97 15.86
N MET A 272 24.63 -17.83 16.49
CA MET A 272 25.47 -17.72 17.69
C MET A 272 24.64 -17.24 18.87
N CYS A 273 24.77 -17.88 20.04
CA CYS A 273 24.09 -17.42 21.24
C CYS A 273 24.64 -16.05 21.67
N ARG A 274 23.74 -15.07 21.85
CA ARG A 274 24.09 -13.76 22.39
C ARG A 274 24.09 -13.76 23.92
N GLY A 275 23.21 -14.55 24.52
CA GLY A 275 22.93 -14.55 25.95
C GLY A 275 21.56 -13.97 26.29
N GLU A 276 21.37 -13.63 27.55
CA GLU A 276 20.13 -13.00 28.03
C GLU A 276 20.16 -11.49 27.81
N VAL A 277 19.07 -10.96 27.30
CA VAL A 277 18.89 -9.54 27.00
C VAL A 277 17.59 -9.09 27.62
N GLU A 278 17.61 -7.97 28.32
CA GLU A 278 16.40 -7.38 28.89
C GLU A 278 15.56 -6.74 27.80
N LEU A 279 14.36 -7.28 27.61
CA LEU A 279 13.36 -6.74 26.71
C LEU A 279 12.26 -6.07 27.53
N LYS A 280 12.06 -4.76 27.31
CA LYS A 280 11.06 -3.96 28.02
C LYS A 280 9.70 -4.65 28.03
N GLY A 281 9.16 -4.98 29.20
CA GLY A 281 7.84 -5.62 29.33
C GLY A 281 7.79 -7.13 29.01
N LYS A 282 8.91 -7.75 28.66
CA LYS A 282 9.07 -9.21 28.52
C LYS A 282 10.05 -9.80 29.54
N GLY A 283 10.92 -8.96 30.12
CA GLY A 283 11.97 -9.39 31.06
C GLY A 283 13.22 -9.87 30.33
N LEU A 284 14.02 -10.69 31.00
CA LEU A 284 15.19 -11.31 30.40
C LEU A 284 14.75 -12.39 29.39
N ALA A 285 15.23 -12.26 28.16
CA ALA A 285 15.00 -13.23 27.11
C ALA A 285 16.32 -13.67 26.50
N ARG A 286 16.47 -14.96 26.25
CA ARG A 286 17.62 -15.49 25.53
C ARG A 286 17.48 -15.19 24.04
N THR A 287 18.55 -14.66 23.47
CA THR A 287 18.58 -14.18 22.09
C THR A 287 19.84 -14.63 21.37
N TYR A 288 19.85 -14.46 20.05
CA TYR A 288 20.89 -15.00 19.18
C TYR A 288 21.28 -14.02 18.08
N TRP A 289 22.48 -14.19 17.55
CA TRP A 289 22.96 -13.53 16.34
C TRP A 289 22.88 -14.49 15.17
N LEU A 290 22.22 -14.08 14.09
CA LEU A 290 22.34 -14.75 12.80
C LEU A 290 23.63 -14.25 12.11
N THR A 291 24.57 -15.16 11.86
CA THR A 291 25.91 -14.80 11.33
C THR A 291 26.14 -15.25 9.90
N GLY A 292 25.29 -16.13 9.36
CA GLY A 292 25.40 -16.58 7.97
C GLY A 292 24.46 -17.73 7.63
N LYS A 293 24.62 -18.24 6.42
CA LYS A 293 23.89 -19.39 5.89
C LYS A 293 24.80 -20.21 4.98
N GLU A 294 24.66 -21.52 4.99
CA GLU A 294 25.33 -22.41 4.05
C GLU A 294 24.96 -22.03 2.61
N GLY A 295 25.96 -21.95 1.73
CA GLY A 295 25.77 -21.53 0.34
C GLY A 295 25.56 -20.02 0.13
N PHE A 296 25.62 -19.21 1.18
CA PHE A 296 25.61 -17.75 1.04
C PHE A 296 26.99 -17.23 0.61
N THR A 297 27.09 -16.69 -0.60
CA THR A 297 28.36 -16.31 -1.22
C THR A 297 28.67 -14.81 -1.18
N LYS A 298 27.69 -13.98 -0.79
CA LYS A 298 27.86 -12.52 -0.76
C LYS A 298 28.67 -12.10 0.48
N PRO A 299 29.53 -11.07 0.38
CA PRO A 299 30.37 -10.65 1.50
C PRO A 299 29.52 -9.95 2.57
N LEU A 300 29.67 -10.37 3.83
CA LEU A 300 29.04 -9.69 4.97
C LEU A 300 30.02 -8.69 5.60
N PRO A 301 29.55 -7.50 6.02
CA PRO A 301 30.40 -6.52 6.70
C PRO A 301 30.90 -7.06 8.04
N VAL A 302 32.15 -6.74 8.39
CA VAL A 302 32.72 -7.12 9.69
C VAL A 302 32.10 -6.22 10.76
N PRO A 303 31.40 -6.79 11.74
CA PRO A 303 30.75 -5.97 12.75
C PRO A 303 31.76 -5.45 13.79
N PRO A 304 31.56 -4.24 14.35
CA PRO A 304 32.44 -3.71 15.41
C PRO A 304 32.54 -4.65 16.61
N GLU A 305 33.69 -4.68 17.30
CA GLU A 305 33.84 -5.47 18.53
C GLU A 305 32.80 -5.04 19.58
N LEU A 306 32.08 -6.01 20.12
CA LEU A 306 31.19 -5.80 21.26
C LEU A 306 32.06 -5.60 22.49
N GLY A 307 32.20 -4.36 22.97
CA GLY A 307 32.97 -4.07 24.18
C GLY A 307 32.51 -4.93 25.36
N ASN A 308 33.45 -5.45 26.15
CA ASN A 308 33.16 -6.26 27.34
C ASN A 308 32.26 -5.47 28.32
N GLY A 309 30.97 -5.81 28.36
CA GLY A 309 30.07 -5.48 29.46
C GLY A 309 29.23 -4.20 29.37
N GLN A 310 29.08 -3.54 28.22
CA GLN A 310 28.09 -2.45 28.07
C GLN A 310 27.28 -2.58 26.78
N HIS A 311 25.99 -2.86 26.95
CA HIS A 311 24.95 -2.81 25.93
C HIS A 311 24.70 -1.35 25.54
N THR A 312 25.56 -0.78 24.70
CA THR A 312 25.32 0.40 23.84
C THR A 312 26.64 0.74 23.16
N GLU A 313 26.67 0.77 21.82
CA GLU A 313 27.80 1.36 21.11
C GLU A 313 27.89 2.86 21.48
N ALA A 314 29.10 3.34 21.81
CA ALA A 314 29.34 4.76 22.01
C ALA A 314 29.13 5.52 20.68
N PRO A 315 28.58 6.75 20.70
CA PRO A 315 28.39 7.53 19.49
C PRO A 315 29.73 7.78 18.80
N VAL A 316 29.79 7.47 17.50
CA VAL A 316 30.94 7.73 16.64
C VAL A 316 31.14 9.24 16.55
N THR A 317 32.15 9.76 17.23
CA THR A 317 32.62 11.13 17.04
C THR A 317 33.57 11.16 15.84
N PRO A 318 33.36 12.00 14.83
CA PRO A 318 34.36 12.19 13.79
C PRO A 318 35.60 12.87 14.40
N LYS A 319 36.79 12.29 14.21
CA LYS A 319 38.06 12.97 14.53
C LYS A 319 38.23 14.15 13.57
N LEU A 320 38.01 15.36 14.07
CA LEU A 320 38.37 16.57 13.36
C LEU A 320 39.91 16.66 13.29
N ALA A 321 40.45 16.71 12.07
CA ALA A 321 41.87 16.90 11.84
C ALA A 321 42.32 18.25 12.44
N SER A 322 43.34 18.19 13.29
CA SER A 322 44.02 19.34 13.85
C SER A 322 44.79 20.09 12.76
N ASN A 323 44.43 21.35 12.52
CA ASN A 323 45.36 22.31 11.92
C ASN A 323 45.51 23.51 12.85
N SER A 324 46.71 23.60 13.41
CA SER A 324 47.25 24.69 14.19
C SER A 324 47.68 25.85 13.29
N THR A 325 47.17 27.06 13.53
CA THR A 325 47.89 28.33 13.27
C THR A 325 47.41 29.44 14.22
N ASN A 326 48.33 29.81 15.11
CA ASN A 326 48.63 31.04 15.85
C ASN A 326 47.67 32.26 15.87
N ALA A 327 47.40 32.66 17.12
CA ALA A 327 47.49 34.00 17.73
C ALA A 327 46.59 35.16 17.24
N VAL A 328 45.86 35.77 18.18
CA VAL A 328 46.17 37.11 18.76
C VAL A 328 45.25 37.39 19.97
N THR A 329 45.87 37.96 20.99
CA THR A 329 45.41 38.47 22.29
C THR A 329 44.42 39.64 22.18
N THR A 330 43.40 39.73 23.05
CA THR A 330 43.15 40.91 23.92
C THR A 330 41.99 40.68 24.92
N ALA A 331 42.14 41.32 26.08
CA ALA A 331 41.38 41.25 27.31
C ALA A 331 39.96 41.85 27.26
N GLY A 332 39.12 41.53 28.26
CA GLY A 332 38.00 42.41 28.63
C GLY A 332 36.81 41.77 29.36
N ALA A 333 36.93 41.67 30.68
CA ALA A 333 35.93 42.05 31.69
C ALA A 333 34.51 41.41 31.78
N THR A 334 34.21 41.03 33.05
CA THR A 334 32.95 41.20 33.80
C THR A 334 31.74 40.28 33.57
N THR A 335 31.50 39.45 34.58
CA THR A 335 30.18 38.98 35.08
C THR A 335 29.20 40.14 35.30
N PRO A 336 27.87 39.89 35.22
CA PRO A 336 27.16 39.63 36.48
C PRO A 336 26.05 38.57 36.41
N THR A 337 25.87 37.95 37.57
CA THR A 337 24.73 37.19 38.06
C THR A 337 23.48 38.07 38.20
N THR A 338 22.29 37.60 37.79
CA THR A 338 21.01 37.85 38.50
C THR A 338 19.92 36.84 38.09
N THR A 339 19.22 36.35 39.12
CA THR A 339 18.11 35.40 39.16
C THR A 339 16.74 36.08 38.87
N PRO A 340 15.59 35.37 38.89
CA PRO A 340 14.44 35.63 38.02
C PRO A 340 13.34 36.47 38.68
N THR A 341 12.47 37.06 37.85
CA THR A 341 11.21 37.67 38.32
C THR A 341 10.03 37.32 37.40
N THR A 342 9.03 36.69 38.03
CA THR A 342 7.63 36.51 37.62
C THR A 342 6.89 37.83 37.41
N THR A 343 5.99 37.94 36.42
CA THR A 343 4.79 38.80 36.50
C THR A 343 3.66 38.33 35.54
N THR A 344 2.61 37.79 36.16
CA THR A 344 1.14 37.80 35.90
C THR A 344 0.49 38.28 34.57
N THR A 345 -0.38 37.41 34.03
CA THR A 345 -1.81 37.50 33.60
C THR A 345 -2.53 38.83 33.28
N PRO A 346 -3.56 38.83 32.39
CA PRO A 346 -4.97 38.53 32.78
C PRO A 346 -5.75 37.64 31.75
N THR A 347 -6.38 36.53 32.17
CA THR A 347 -7.83 36.31 32.48
C THR A 347 -8.87 36.64 31.40
N THR A 348 -9.59 35.61 30.94
CA THR A 348 -11.06 35.58 30.81
C THR A 348 -11.58 34.16 31.08
N LYS A 349 -12.43 34.02 32.12
CA LYS A 349 -13.25 32.85 32.43
C LYS A 349 -14.71 33.29 32.38
N THR A 350 -15.54 32.55 31.66
CA THR A 350 -17.01 32.62 31.75
C THR A 350 -17.50 31.50 32.68
N THR A 351 -18.41 31.87 33.57
CA THR A 351 -19.05 31.07 34.62
C THR A 351 -20.24 30.25 34.11
N PRO A 352 -20.65 29.21 34.85
CA PRO A 352 -21.87 28.44 34.61
C PRO A 352 -23.05 28.95 35.46
N ASN A 353 -24.28 28.67 35.03
CA ASN A 353 -25.46 28.72 35.91
C ASN A 353 -26.51 27.70 35.44
N GLY A 354 -27.20 27.10 36.41
CA GLY A 354 -28.00 25.90 36.22
C GLY A 354 -29.52 26.07 36.32
N SER A 355 -30.16 24.90 36.33
CA SER A 355 -31.37 24.53 37.10
C SER A 355 -32.74 24.52 36.40
N LYS A 356 -33.24 23.29 36.28
CA LYS A 356 -34.57 22.75 36.69
C LYS A 356 -35.85 23.00 35.86
N ASN A 357 -36.63 21.89 35.85
CA ASN A 357 -38.09 21.72 35.68
C ASN A 357 -38.59 21.71 34.22
N ASN A 358 -39.53 20.88 33.77
CA ASN A 358 -40.52 20.04 34.45
C ASN A 358 -41.14 18.99 33.48
N SER A 359 -41.62 17.88 34.07
CA SER A 359 -42.90 17.18 33.82
C SER A 359 -43.26 16.46 32.48
N LYS A 360 -43.44 15.14 32.64
CA LYS A 360 -44.64 14.30 32.40
C LYS A 360 -45.08 13.87 30.98
N GLY A 361 -45.30 12.55 30.86
CA GLY A 361 -46.29 11.87 30.01
C GLY A 361 -45.79 11.58 28.58
N VAL A 362 -45.91 10.40 27.98
CA VAL A 362 -47.07 9.50 27.88
C VAL A 362 -46.61 8.06 27.55
N LYS A 363 -47.44 7.10 27.97
CA LYS A 363 -47.34 5.64 27.81
C LYS A 363 -47.40 5.15 26.35
N GLY A 364 -46.61 4.10 26.06
CA GLY A 364 -47.10 2.79 25.58
C GLY A 364 -47.36 2.58 24.09
N HIS A 365 -46.65 1.63 23.47
CA HIS A 365 -47.28 0.43 22.88
C HIS A 365 -46.23 -0.63 22.48
N THR A 366 -46.48 -1.83 22.97
CA THR A 366 -45.95 -3.12 22.54
C THR A 366 -46.52 -3.46 21.16
N THR A 367 -45.71 -4.01 20.25
CA THR A 367 -46.15 -5.06 19.31
C THR A 367 -44.97 -5.82 18.72
N ASN A 368 -44.99 -7.13 18.98
CA ASN A 368 -44.28 -8.18 18.23
C ASN A 368 -44.64 -8.17 16.74
N ARG A 369 -43.70 -8.60 15.89
CA ARG A 369 -43.88 -9.49 14.73
C ARG A 369 -42.49 -10.00 14.33
N LEU A 370 -42.23 -11.28 14.60
CA LEU A 370 -42.34 -12.44 13.70
C LEU A 370 -41.13 -12.55 12.77
#